data_AF-A0ABD3CL13-F1
#
_entry.id   AF-A0ABD3CL13-F1
#
_cell.length_a   1.000
_cell.length_b   1.000
_cell.length_c   1.000
_cell.angle_alpha   90.00
_cell.angle_beta   90.00
_cell.angle_gamma   90.00
#
_symmetry.space_group_name_H-M   'P 1'
#
loop_
_entity.id
_entity.type
_entity.pdbx_description
1 polymer ?
#
loop_
_entity_poly.entity_id
_entity_poly.type
_entity_poly.pdbx_seq_one_letter_code
_entity_poly.pdbx_strand_id
1 'polypeptide(L)'
;MFMTRLVAVATQKFIADVATDALQQCKARVSSIVKDKRDKQQKDKRLILTMEDLSKALQEYGVNVKHPDYFADSPSAGLDSASRED
;
A
#
# COMPACT_ATOMS: atom_id res chain seq x y z
N MET A 1 26.46 -24.79 5.10
CA MET A 1 25.16 -24.81 4.40
C MET A 1 23.94 -24.72 5.32
N PHE A 2 23.92 -25.33 6.53
CA PHE A 2 22.74 -25.28 7.43
C PHE A 2 22.31 -23.88 7.85
N MET A 3 23.26 -23.01 8.25
CA MET A 3 22.98 -21.61 8.63
C MET A 3 22.28 -20.85 7.50
N THR A 4 22.77 -20.98 6.27
CA THR A 4 22.16 -20.33 5.10
C THR A 4 20.73 -20.78 4.87
N ARG A 5 20.43 -22.07 5.03
CA ARG A 5 19.07 -22.60 4.90
C ARG A 5 18.16 -22.13 6.03
N LEU A 6 18.67 -22.05 7.25
CA LEU A 6 17.90 -21.55 8.40
C LEU A 6 17.52 -20.08 8.22
N VAL A 7 18.49 -19.23 7.87
CA VAL A 7 18.26 -17.81 7.60
C VAL A 7 17.30 -17.62 6.42
N ALA A 8 17.43 -18.44 5.37
CA ALA A 8 16.51 -18.40 4.23
C ALA A 8 15.06 -18.72 4.65
N VAL A 9 14.84 -19.78 5.43
CA VAL A 9 13.50 -20.15 5.91
C VAL A 9 12.94 -19.08 6.86
N ALA A 10 13.76 -18.53 7.75
CA ALA A 10 13.34 -17.45 8.65
C ALA A 10 12.89 -16.20 7.86
N THR A 11 13.66 -15.83 6.83
CA THR A 11 13.32 -14.69 5.95
C THR A 11 12.04 -14.95 5.15
N GLN A 12 11.87 -16.18 4.63
CA GLN A 12 10.66 -16.59 3.93
C GLN A 12 9.43 -16.48 4.85
N LYS A 13 9.54 -16.96 6.10
CA LYS A 13 8.46 -16.83 7.09
C LYS A 13 8.13 -15.37 7.36
N PHE A 14 9.14 -14.54 7.60
CA PHE A 14 8.95 -13.12 7.86
C PHE A 14 8.18 -12.43 6.72
N ILE A 15 8.59 -12.63 5.46
CA ILE A 15 7.91 -12.05 4.30
C ILE A 15 6.49 -12.60 4.15
N ALA A 16 6.28 -13.90 4.41
CA ALA A 16 4.96 -14.53 4.33
C ALA A 16 3.99 -13.98 5.38
N ASP A 17 4.47 -13.74 6.60
CA ASP A 17 3.66 -13.16 7.68
C ASP A 17 3.25 -11.72 7.31
N VAL A 18 4.20 -10.87 6.88
CA VAL A 18 3.91 -9.49 6.42
C VAL A 18 2.92 -9.46 5.24
N ALA A 19 3.10 -10.35 4.25
CA ALA A 19 2.20 -10.43 3.10
C ALA A 19 0.79 -10.88 3.50
N THR A 20 0.67 -11.75 4.50
CA THR A 20 -0.61 -12.22 5.03
C THR A 20 -1.35 -11.09 5.73
N ASP A 21 -0.66 -10.29 6.54
CA ASP A 21 -1.26 -9.15 7.25
C ASP A 21 -1.70 -8.07 6.26
N ALA A 22 -0.86 -7.74 5.27
CA ALA A 22 -1.23 -6.80 4.21
C ALA A 22 -2.43 -7.28 3.37
N LEU A 23 -2.56 -8.60 3.14
CA LEU A 23 -3.72 -9.17 2.47
C LEU A 23 -5.00 -8.98 3.28
N GLN A 24 -4.94 -9.09 4.61
CA GLN A 24 -6.10 -8.84 5.47
C GLN A 24 -6.55 -7.37 5.37
N GLN A 25 -5.60 -6.43 5.41
CA GLN A 25 -5.88 -5.01 5.22
C GLN A 25 -6.50 -4.74 3.84
N CYS A 26 -5.96 -5.35 2.77
CA CYS A 26 -6.51 -5.26 1.43
C CYS A 26 -7.96 -5.78 1.36
N LYS A 27 -8.25 -6.94 1.95
CA LYS A 27 -9.62 -7.49 2.01
C LYS A 27 -10.56 -6.58 2.78
N ALA A 28 -10.14 -6.00 3.90
CA ALA A 28 -10.95 -5.08 4.68
C ALA A 28 -11.32 -3.82 3.87
N ARG A 29 -10.34 -3.24 3.17
CA ARG A 29 -10.52 -2.09 2.27
C ARG A 29 -11.40 -2.39 1.07
N VAL A 30 -11.22 -3.52 0.40
CA VAL A 30 -12.07 -3.90 -0.73
C VAL A 30 -13.50 -4.18 -0.26
N SER A 31 -13.67 -4.76 0.93
CA SER A 31 -15.00 -5.04 1.51
C SER A 31 -15.76 -3.77 1.88
N SER A 32 -15.07 -2.70 2.30
CA SER A 32 -15.71 -1.40 2.59
C SER A 32 -16.21 -0.73 1.31
N ILE A 33 -15.39 -0.66 0.26
CA ILE A 33 -15.76 -0.05 -1.04
C ILE A 33 -17.01 -0.71 -1.67
N VAL A 34 -17.17 -2.01 -1.45
CA VAL A 34 -18.27 -2.80 -2.02
C VAL A 34 -19.62 -2.48 -1.37
N LYS A 35 -19.65 -2.12 -0.08
CA LYS A 35 -20.90 -1.80 0.60
C LYS A 35 -21.56 -0.54 0.01
N ASP A 36 -20.75 0.39 -0.52
CA ASP A 36 -21.20 1.64 -1.12
C ASP A 36 -21.67 1.51 -2.58
N LYS A 37 -21.22 0.49 -3.32
CA LYS A 37 -21.49 0.31 -4.77
C LYS A 37 -22.34 -0.94 -5.09
N ARG A 38 -23.36 -1.23 -4.27
CA ARG A 38 -24.16 -2.47 -4.37
C ARG A 38 -24.93 -2.66 -5.70
N ASP A 39 -25.01 -1.66 -6.58
CA ASP A 39 -25.87 -1.75 -7.77
C ASP A 39 -25.21 -2.11 -9.11
N LYS A 40 -23.87 -2.18 -9.27
CA LYS A 40 -23.35 -2.34 -10.66
C LYS A 40 -22.08 -3.14 -10.97
N GLN A 41 -21.32 -3.70 -10.04
CA GLN A 41 -20.10 -4.43 -10.45
C GLN A 41 -19.62 -5.46 -9.44
N GLN A 42 -20.17 -6.67 -9.53
CA GLN A 42 -19.74 -7.82 -8.71
C GLN A 42 -18.61 -8.63 -9.36
N LYS A 43 -18.31 -8.43 -10.65
CA LYS A 43 -17.59 -9.44 -11.45
C LYS A 43 -16.05 -9.35 -11.47
N ASP A 44 -15.44 -8.24 -11.03
CA ASP A 44 -13.97 -8.08 -11.08
C ASP A 44 -13.37 -7.51 -9.79
N LYS A 45 -13.53 -8.19 -8.65
CA LYS A 45 -12.84 -7.82 -7.40
C LYS A 45 -11.48 -8.49 -7.32
N ARG A 46 -10.56 -8.05 -8.18
CA ARG A 46 -9.15 -8.41 -8.07
C ARG A 46 -8.57 -7.77 -6.81
N LEU A 47 -7.94 -8.57 -5.94
CA LEU A 47 -7.17 -8.04 -4.82
C LEU A 47 -5.82 -7.51 -5.36
N ILE A 48 -5.51 -6.28 -5.00
CA ILE A 48 -4.27 -5.59 -5.39
C ILE A 48 -3.63 -5.10 -4.10
N LEU A 49 -2.36 -5.48 -3.89
CA LEU A 49 -1.55 -4.96 -2.80
C LEU A 49 -1.24 -3.49 -3.08
N THR A 50 -1.64 -2.61 -2.16
CA THR A 50 -1.38 -1.17 -2.26
C THR A 50 -0.46 -0.70 -1.14
N MET A 51 0.10 0.50 -1.29
CA MET A 51 0.92 1.12 -0.25
C MET A 51 0.14 1.35 1.05
N GLU A 52 -1.16 1.59 0.98
CA GLU A 52 -2.01 1.73 2.17
C GLU A 52 -2.05 0.42 2.98
N ASP A 53 -2.31 -0.70 2.29
CA ASP A 53 -2.39 -2.03 2.91
C ASP A 53 -1.04 -2.43 3.53
N LEU A 54 0.05 -2.19 2.79
CA LEU A 54 1.40 -2.51 3.22
C LEU A 54 1.87 -1.63 4.39
N SER A 55 1.60 -0.32 4.34
CA SER A 55 2.02 0.61 5.39
C SER A 55 1.33 0.30 6.71
N LYS A 56 0.03 -0.05 6.66
CA LYS A 56 -0.73 -0.49 7.84
C LYS A 56 -0.17 -1.78 8.43
N ALA A 57 0.12 -2.78 7.60
CA ALA A 57 0.71 -4.04 8.06
C ALA A 57 2.07 -3.81 8.72
N LEU A 58 2.96 -3.04 8.08
CA LEU A 58 4.30 -2.76 8.59
C LEU A 58 4.32 -1.91 9.87
N GLN A 59 3.30 -1.09 10.09
CA GLN A 59 3.17 -0.29 11.31
C GLN A 59 3.07 -1.17 12.57
N GLU A 60 2.45 -2.35 12.48
CA GLU A 60 2.36 -3.32 13.58
C GLU A 60 3.75 -3.90 13.95
N TYR A 61 4.67 -3.93 12.99
CA TYR A 61 6.07 -4.32 13.19
C TYR A 61 6.97 -3.13 13.57
N GLY A 62 6.40 -1.94 13.80
CA GLY A 62 7.15 -0.72 14.17
C GLY A 62 7.83 -0.01 13.00
N VAL A 63 7.51 -0.38 11.75
CA VAL A 63 8.07 0.23 10.55
C VAL A 63 7.11 1.28 10.01
N ASN A 64 7.53 2.55 10.01
CA ASN A 64 6.73 3.65 9.51
C ASN A 64 7.09 3.96 8.04
N VAL A 65 6.17 3.66 7.12
CA VAL A 65 6.31 3.98 5.69
C VAL A 65 5.61 5.30 5.40
N LYS A 66 6.37 6.36 5.11
CA LYS A 66 5.86 7.65 4.61
C LYS A 66 6.17 7.76 3.13
N HIS A 67 5.23 7.34 2.29
CA HIS A 67 5.31 7.56 0.85
C HIS A 67 4.42 8.76 0.49
N PRO A 68 4.97 9.92 0.09
CA PRO A 68 4.17 11.02 -0.43
C PRO A 68 3.52 10.61 -1.76
N ASP A 69 2.27 11.01 -2.00
CA ASP A 69 1.55 10.64 -3.23
C ASP A 69 2.22 11.20 -4.50
N TYR A 70 2.92 12.32 -4.35
CA TYR A 70 3.61 13.01 -5.44
C TYR A 70 4.96 13.56 -4.97
N PHE A 71 5.95 13.53 -5.86
CA PHE A 71 7.22 14.21 -5.67
C PHE A 71 7.21 15.53 -6.44
N ALA A 72 7.43 16.65 -5.74
CA ALA A 72 7.66 17.94 -6.35
C ALA A 72 9.18 18.18 -6.44
N ASP A 73 9.73 18.17 -7.65
CA ASP A 73 11.17 18.37 -7.90
C ASP A 73 11.63 19.82 -7.62
N SER A 74 10.68 20.72 -7.42
CA SER A 74 10.94 22.08 -6.97
C SER A 74 9.82 22.56 -6.04
N PRO A 75 10.12 23.46 -5.08
CA PRO A 75 9.11 24.09 -4.24
C PRO A 75 8.12 24.97 -5.04
N SER A 76 8.42 25.24 -6.31
CA SER A 76 7.57 25.92 -7.29
C SER A 76 6.72 24.99 -8.16
N ALA A 77 6.80 23.66 -7.99
CA ALA A 77 6.00 22.73 -8.78
C ALA A 77 4.51 22.95 -8.50
N GLY A 78 3.73 23.34 -9.52
CA GLY A 78 2.32 23.73 -9.39
C GLY A 78 2.08 25.20 -9.08
N LEU A 79 3.14 26.02 -9.04
CA LEU A 79 3.09 27.49 -9.05
C LEU A 79 3.43 27.99 -10.47
N ASP A 80 2.74 27.51 -11.50
CA ASP A 80 2.65 28.28 -12.74
C ASP A 80 1.80 29.52 -12.45
N SER A 81 2.48 30.65 -12.51
CA SER A 81 1.97 31.99 -12.29
C SER A 81 0.67 32.21 -13.06
N ALA A 82 -0.44 32.32 -12.31
CA ALA A 82 -1.64 33.02 -12.73
C ALA A 82 -1.37 34.54 -12.84
N SER A 83 -0.32 34.93 -13.58
CA SER A 83 -0.17 36.29 -14.10
C SER A 83 -0.95 36.35 -15.41
N ARG A 84 -2.27 36.19 -15.29
CA ARG A 84 -3.21 36.62 -16.31
C ARG A 84 -3.61 38.03 -15.91
N GLU A 85 -3.44 38.96 -16.85
CA GLU A 85 -4.10 40.27 -16.93
C GLU A 85 -3.44 41.43 -16.14
N ASP A 86 -2.60 42.21 -16.85
CA ASP A 86 -2.89 43.60 -17.25
C ASP A 86 -2.02 44.01 -18.45
#